data_AF-A0A6P7U538-F1
#
_entry.id   AF-A0A6P7U538-F1
#
_cell.length_a   1.000
_cell.length_b   1.000
_cell.length_c   1.000
_cell.angle_alpha   90.00
_cell.angle_beta   90.00
_cell.angle_gamma   90.00
#
_symmetry.space_group_name_H-M   'P 1'
#
loop_
_entity.id
_entity.type
_entity.pdbx_description
1 polymer ?
#
loop_
_entity_poly.entity_id
_entity_poly.type
_entity_poly.pdbx_seq_one_letter_code
_entity_poly.pdbx_strand_id
1 'polypeptide(L)'
;MGSIPYLVTASVRSRNFSVIASMNKYGMIMKELHNGPINKEFFVNYIVNLKSACIDNGIESPVFIMDNAKIHHYKLLKSKMSELNLEILYLLPYSPFLNPIENVFSKWKNHIIRGNAKKENELFILINEGFESITENDCNGFIRNMLHYVAKSLQKELIH
;
A
#
# COMPACT_ATOMS: atom_id res chain seq x y z
N MET A 1 32.59 -34.80 -33.55
CA MET A 1 31.74 -33.60 -33.71
C MET A 1 30.44 -33.87 -32.98
N GLY A 2 30.17 -33.17 -31.88
CA GLY A 2 28.93 -33.33 -31.13
C GLY A 2 28.71 -32.10 -30.25
N SER A 3 27.90 -31.16 -30.73
CA SER A 3 27.50 -29.96 -30.00
C SER A 3 26.22 -30.26 -29.22
N ILE A 4 26.27 -30.04 -27.90
CA ILE A 4 25.12 -30.09 -26.99
C ILE A 4 24.27 -28.84 -27.24
N PRO A 5 22.96 -28.95 -27.49
CA PRO A 5 22.12 -27.77 -27.66
C PRO A 5 21.84 -27.14 -26.30
N TYR A 6 22.34 -25.93 -26.07
CA TYR A 6 21.86 -25.07 -24.98
C TYR A 6 20.53 -24.43 -25.41
N LEU A 7 19.44 -24.81 -24.76
CA LEU A 7 18.19 -24.05 -24.80
C LEU A 7 18.38 -22.79 -23.97
N VAL A 8 18.73 -21.69 -24.62
CA VAL A 8 18.56 -20.35 -24.04
C VAL A 8 17.07 -20.03 -24.11
N THR A 9 16.33 -20.32 -23.04
CA THR A 9 15.00 -19.73 -22.89
C THR A 9 15.19 -18.23 -22.70
N ALA A 10 14.74 -17.42 -23.66
CA ALA A 10 14.63 -15.98 -23.45
C ALA A 10 13.83 -15.76 -22.16
N SER A 11 14.40 -15.07 -21.17
CA SER A 11 13.63 -14.69 -20.00
C SER A 11 12.55 -13.72 -20.46
N VAL A 12 11.31 -14.19 -20.50
CA VAL A 12 10.17 -13.30 -20.71
C VAL A 12 10.14 -12.39 -19.48
N ARG A 13 10.63 -11.17 -19.63
CA ARG A 13 10.60 -10.17 -18.56
C ARG A 13 9.13 -9.86 -18.27
N SER A 14 8.57 -10.47 -17.24
CA SER A 14 7.22 -10.15 -16.77
C SER A 14 7.17 -8.67 -16.37
N ARG A 15 6.13 -7.96 -16.79
CA ARG A 15 5.88 -6.59 -16.31
C ARG A 15 5.54 -6.65 -14.83
N ASN A 16 6.14 -5.76 -14.03
CA ASN A 16 5.82 -5.63 -12.62
C ASN A 16 4.85 -4.46 -12.44
N PHE A 17 3.76 -4.68 -11.72
CA PHE A 17 2.84 -3.63 -11.30
C PHE A 17 3.06 -3.30 -9.84
N SER A 18 3.06 -2.01 -9.51
CA SER A 18 3.00 -1.53 -8.14
C SER A 18 1.57 -1.08 -7.83
N VAL A 19 1.14 -1.33 -6.60
CA VAL A 19 -0.13 -0.82 -6.08
C VAL A 19 0.19 0.08 -4.91
N ILE A 20 -0.44 1.25 -4.88
CA ILE A 20 -0.53 2.09 -3.69
C ILE A 20 -1.98 2.09 -3.23
N ALA A 21 -2.20 2.09 -1.91
CA ALA A 21 -3.53 2.06 -1.33
C ALA A 21 -3.57 2.80 0.00
N SER A 22 -4.78 3.16 0.42
CA SER A 22 -5.08 3.83 1.68
C SER A 22 -6.29 3.19 2.34
N MET A 23 -6.26 3.11 3.67
CA MET A 23 -7.33 2.53 4.48
C MET A 23 -7.55 3.34 5.76
N ASN A 24 -8.74 3.22 6.35
CA ASN A 24 -9.04 3.66 7.70
C ASN A 24 -9.80 2.55 8.46
N LYS A 25 -10.22 2.81 9.71
CA LYS A 25 -10.92 1.80 10.52
C LYS A 25 -12.26 1.33 9.96
N TYR A 26 -12.84 2.06 9.02
CA TYR A 26 -14.12 1.78 8.39
C TYR A 26 -13.97 1.07 7.03
N GLY A 27 -12.78 1.02 6.45
CA GLY A 27 -12.56 0.34 5.18
C GLY A 27 -11.40 0.88 4.35
N MET A 28 -11.31 0.39 3.13
CA MET A 28 -10.41 0.93 2.11
C MET A 28 -10.95 2.27 1.58
N ILE A 29 -10.06 3.23 1.33
CA ILE A 29 -10.43 4.55 0.78
C ILE A 29 -10.14 4.61 -0.71
N MET A 30 -8.92 4.25 -1.10
CA MET A 30 -8.47 4.39 -2.48
C MET A 30 -7.35 3.40 -2.77
N LYS A 31 -7.21 3.03 -4.04
CA LYS A 31 -6.04 2.36 -4.60
C LYS A 31 -5.73 2.93 -5.97
N GLU A 32 -4.46 2.93 -6.34
CA GLU A 32 -4.02 3.19 -7.71
C GLU A 32 -2.96 2.17 -8.13
N LEU A 33 -2.96 1.83 -9.43
CA LEU A 33 -1.98 0.93 -10.04
C LEU A 33 -0.96 1.75 -10.84
N HIS A 34 0.29 1.33 -10.76
CA HIS A 34 1.39 1.90 -11.54
C HIS A 34 2.18 0.80 -12.25
N ASN A 35 2.56 1.06 -13.50
CA ASN A 35 3.44 0.15 -14.24
C ASN A 35 4.90 0.40 -13.84
N GLY A 36 5.50 -0.55 -13.13
CA GLY A 36 6.83 -0.43 -12.56
C GLY A 36 6.85 0.22 -11.18
N PRO A 37 8.04 0.63 -10.68
CA PRO A 37 8.20 1.26 -9.37
C PRO A 37 7.47 2.60 -9.28
N ILE A 38 6.81 2.86 -8.15
CA ILE A 38 6.17 4.16 -7.88
C ILE A 38 7.25 5.26 -7.83
N ASN A 39 7.06 6.30 -8.62
CA ASN A 39 7.91 7.48 -8.62
C ASN A 39 7.29 8.62 -7.78
N LYS A 40 8.09 9.66 -7.53
CA LYS A 40 7.71 10.77 -6.65
C LYS A 40 6.52 11.59 -7.15
N GLU A 41 6.40 11.78 -8.47
CA GLU A 41 5.31 12.55 -9.07
C GLU A 41 3.99 11.78 -8.94
N PHE A 42 4.01 10.49 -9.27
CA PHE A 42 2.87 9.60 -9.06
C PHE A 42 2.42 9.62 -7.59
N PHE A 43 3.37 9.54 -6.66
CA PHE A 43 3.06 9.58 -5.23
C PHE A 43 2.41 10.91 -4.80
N VAL A 44 2.89 12.06 -5.28
CA VAL A 44 2.27 13.36 -4.97
C VAL A 44 0.85 13.42 -5.51
N ASN A 45 0.62 12.97 -6.74
CA ASN A 45 -0.72 12.94 -7.34
C ASN A 45 -1.66 12.01 -6.56
N TYR A 46 -1.16 10.85 -6.12
CA TYR A 46 -1.93 9.93 -5.27
C TYR A 46 -2.40 10.62 -3.98
N ILE A 47 -1.55 11.40 -3.31
CA ILE A 47 -1.95 12.09 -2.06
C ILE A 47 -3.00 13.19 -2.33
N VAL A 48 -2.90 13.90 -3.45
CA VAL A 48 -3.92 14.87 -3.88
C VAL A 48 -5.26 14.18 -4.11
N ASN A 49 -5.25 13.09 -4.88
CA ASN A 49 -6.45 12.29 -5.18
C ASN A 49 -7.04 11.70 -3.90
N LEU A 50 -6.19 11.25 -2.97
CA LEU A 50 -6.62 10.68 -1.69
C LEU A 50 -7.34 11.71 -0.84
N LYS A 51 -6.89 12.97 -0.81
CA LYS A 51 -7.59 14.04 -0.09
C LYS A 51 -8.97 14.29 -0.69
N SER A 52 -9.10 14.34 -2.02
CA SER A 52 -10.41 14.45 -2.66
C SER A 52 -11.31 13.27 -2.29
N ALA A 53 -10.80 12.03 -2.39
CA ALA A 53 -11.54 10.84 -2.00
C ALA A 53 -11.96 10.86 -0.52
N CYS A 54 -11.12 11.36 0.38
CA CYS A 54 -11.48 11.54 1.78
C CYS A 54 -12.67 12.51 1.94
N ILE A 55 -12.67 13.65 1.25
CA ILE A 55 -13.77 14.63 1.30
C ILE A 55 -15.06 14.01 0.78
N ASP A 56 -14.99 13.30 -0.35
CA ASP A 56 -16.15 12.61 -0.95
C ASP A 56 -16.74 11.53 -0.01
N ASN A 57 -15.91 10.97 0.87
CA ASN A 57 -16.31 10.02 1.91
C ASN A 57 -16.64 10.69 3.26
N GLY A 58 -16.81 12.02 3.30
CA GLY A 58 -17.19 12.77 4.50
C GLY A 58 -16.07 12.95 5.53
N ILE A 59 -14.80 12.79 5.15
CA ILE A 59 -13.63 12.97 6.00
C ILE A 59 -13.03 14.36 5.74
N GLU A 60 -13.50 15.36 6.48
CA GLU A 60 -13.15 16.78 6.26
C GLU A 60 -11.68 17.09 6.62
N SER A 61 -11.16 16.50 7.70
CA SER A 61 -9.80 16.75 8.22
C SER A 61 -9.02 15.44 8.38
N PRO A 62 -8.62 14.77 7.28
CA PRO A 62 -7.85 13.55 7.36
C PRO A 62 -6.42 13.83 7.81
N VAL A 63 -5.91 12.93 8.67
CA VAL A 63 -4.48 12.82 8.98
C VAL A 63 -3.94 11.60 8.26
N PHE A 64 -2.91 11.78 7.43
CA PHE A 64 -2.30 10.68 6.70
C PHE A 64 -1.11 10.11 7.49
N ILE A 65 -1.22 8.83 7.85
CA ILE A 65 -0.16 8.10 8.55
C ILE A 65 0.55 7.22 7.53
N MET A 66 1.87 7.34 7.44
CA MET A 66 2.68 6.62 6.46
C MET A 66 3.91 5.99 7.09
N ASP A 67 4.44 4.94 6.48
CA ASP A 67 5.75 4.42 6.86
C ASP A 67 6.87 5.42 6.54
N ASN A 68 8.08 5.13 7.00
CA ASN A 68 9.21 6.03 6.84
C ASN A 68 9.97 5.86 5.50
N ALA A 69 9.30 5.39 4.44
CA ALA A 69 9.94 5.17 3.14
C ALA A 69 10.50 6.47 2.54
N LYS A 70 11.67 6.40 1.88
CA LYS A 70 12.37 7.56 1.31
C LYS A 70 11.51 8.38 0.34
N ILE A 71 10.60 7.74 -0.37
CA ILE A 71 9.71 8.39 -1.34
C ILE A 71 8.72 9.35 -0.66
N HIS A 72 8.37 9.10 0.61
CA HIS A 72 7.45 9.95 1.37
C HIS A 72 8.11 11.25 1.85
N HIS A 73 9.44 11.35 1.86
CA HIS A 73 10.18 12.53 2.35
C HIS A 73 10.54 13.54 1.26
N TYR A 74 9.87 13.48 0.11
CA TYR A 74 10.22 14.34 -1.00
C TYR A 74 9.86 15.82 -0.74
N LYS A 75 10.76 16.73 -1.09
CA LYS A 75 10.62 18.18 -0.80
C LYS A 75 9.32 18.78 -1.36
N LEU A 76 8.94 18.41 -2.60
CA LEU A 76 7.70 18.91 -3.22
C LEU A 76 6.44 18.37 -2.54
N LEU A 77 6.52 17.21 -1.88
CA LEU A 77 5.39 16.72 -1.09
C LEU A 77 5.09 17.71 0.04
N LYS A 78 6.09 18.10 0.83
CA LYS A 78 5.87 19.02 1.96
C LYS A 78 5.23 20.34 1.56
N SER A 79 5.69 20.97 0.47
CA SER A 79 5.06 22.20 -0.03
C SER A 79 3.61 21.95 -0.45
N LYS A 80 3.34 20.85 -1.18
CA LYS A 80 1.99 20.52 -1.63
C LYS A 80 1.04 20.22 -0.48
N MET A 81 1.53 19.58 0.57
CA MET A 81 0.73 19.25 1.76
C MET A 81 0.37 20.51 2.56
N SER A 82 1.30 21.46 2.65
CA SER A 82 1.02 22.76 3.26
C SER A 82 -0.05 23.54 2.48
N GLU A 83 -0.02 23.53 1.14
CA GLU A 83 -1.04 24.16 0.30
C GLU A 83 -2.43 23.54 0.51
N LEU A 84 -2.48 22.22 0.72
CA LEU A 84 -3.72 21.45 0.88
C LEU A 84 -4.23 21.39 2.32
N ASN A 85 -3.54 22.04 3.27
CA ASN A 85 -3.79 21.95 4.71
C ASN A 85 -3.90 20.48 5.19
N LEU A 86 -2.96 19.64 4.75
CA LEU A 86 -2.89 18.21 5.06
C LEU A 86 -1.88 17.94 6.18
N GLU A 87 -2.31 17.18 7.18
CA GLU A 87 -1.44 16.68 8.24
C GLU A 87 -0.89 15.30 7.87
N ILE A 88 0.42 15.12 8.04
CA ILE A 88 1.11 13.85 7.83
C ILE A 88 1.90 13.45 9.07
N LEU A 89 1.72 12.20 9.47
CA LEU A 89 2.52 11.55 10.50
C LEU A 89 3.32 10.39 9.90
N TYR A 90 4.58 10.28 10.30
CA TYR A 90 5.45 9.18 9.89
C TYR A 90 5.62 8.19 11.04
N LEU A 91 5.50 6.91 10.73
CA LEU A 91 5.82 5.83 11.65
C LEU A 91 7.32 5.74 11.89
N LEU A 92 7.70 5.11 13.00
CA LEU A 92 9.09 4.82 13.30
C LEU A 92 9.73 3.95 12.19
N PRO A 93 11.03 4.15 11.90
CA PRO A 93 11.76 3.27 11.00
C PRO A 93 11.60 1.79 11.39
N TYR A 94 11.53 0.91 10.38
CA TYR A 94 11.52 -0.55 10.55
C TYR A 94 10.43 -1.10 11.48
N SER A 95 9.29 -0.41 11.61
CA SER A 95 8.17 -0.81 12.47
C SER A 95 6.91 -1.17 11.65
N PRO A 96 6.97 -2.17 10.75
CA PRO A 96 5.84 -2.51 9.87
C PRO A 96 4.60 -2.97 10.65
N PHE A 97 4.78 -3.51 11.86
CA PHE A 97 3.69 -3.87 12.77
C PHE A 97 2.88 -2.66 13.27
N LEU A 98 3.41 -1.43 13.13
CA LEU A 98 2.69 -0.19 13.39
C LEU A 98 1.96 0.35 12.13
N ASN A 99 2.10 -0.30 10.98
CA ASN A 99 1.45 0.06 9.74
C ASN A 99 0.32 -0.93 9.40
N PRO A 100 -0.95 -0.65 9.75
CA PRO A 100 -2.03 -1.62 9.58
C PRO A 100 -2.29 -2.02 8.12
N ILE A 101 -1.87 -1.20 7.14
CA ILE A 101 -2.01 -1.54 5.72
C ILE A 101 -1.09 -2.70 5.29
N GLU A 102 -0.07 -3.05 6.06
CA GLU A 102 0.75 -4.24 5.79
C GLU A 102 -0.08 -5.53 5.92
N ASN A 103 -1.04 -5.56 6.84
CA ASN A 103 -1.98 -6.67 6.96
C ASN A 103 -2.96 -6.70 5.77
N VAL A 104 -3.41 -5.53 5.30
CA VAL A 104 -4.17 -5.38 4.06
C VAL A 104 -3.40 -5.98 2.89
N PHE A 105 -2.15 -5.57 2.66
CA PHE A 105 -1.34 -6.08 1.55
C PHE A 105 -1.09 -7.58 1.67
N SER A 106 -0.91 -8.10 2.89
CA SER A 106 -0.77 -9.53 3.12
C SER A 106 -2.03 -10.30 2.69
N LYS A 107 -3.22 -9.87 3.14
CA LYS A 107 -4.51 -10.49 2.76
C LYS A 107 -4.75 -10.39 1.25
N TRP A 108 -4.55 -9.20 0.70
CA TRP A 108 -4.79 -8.89 -0.72
C TRP A 108 -3.85 -9.66 -1.65
N LYS A 109 -2.55 -9.70 -1.33
CA LYS A 109 -1.57 -10.47 -2.10
C LYS A 109 -1.89 -11.97 -2.08
N ASN A 110 -2.32 -12.50 -0.94
CA ASN A 110 -2.76 -13.89 -0.84
C ASN A 110 -3.96 -14.20 -1.74
N HIS A 111 -4.93 -13.28 -1.84
CA HIS A 111 -6.05 -13.40 -2.78
C HIS A 111 -5.55 -13.48 -4.23
N ILE A 112 -4.68 -12.56 -4.65
CA ILE A 112 -4.12 -12.52 -6.01
C ILE A 112 -3.33 -13.82 -6.33
N ILE A 113 -2.49 -14.28 -5.40
CA ILE A 113 -1.71 -15.51 -5.58
C ILE A 113 -2.62 -16.72 -5.79
N ARG A 114 -3.70 -16.84 -5.00
CA ARG A 114 -4.67 -17.94 -5.11
C ARG A 114 -5.43 -17.91 -6.44
N GLY A 115 -5.72 -16.72 -6.96
CA GLY A 115 -6.36 -16.56 -8.28
C GLY A 115 -5.46 -16.96 -9.46
N ASN A 116 -4.13 -17.02 -9.28
CA ASN A 116 -3.18 -17.61 -10.22
C ASN A 116 -3.29 -17.08 -11.67
N ALA A 117 -3.45 -15.75 -11.82
CA ALA A 117 -3.56 -15.10 -13.13
C ALA A 117 -2.40 -15.48 -14.07
N LYS A 118 -2.74 -15.71 -15.35
CA LYS A 118 -1.81 -15.98 -16.45
C LYS A 118 -1.70 -14.82 -17.42
N LYS A 119 -2.65 -13.88 -17.38
CA LYS A 119 -2.70 -12.69 -18.23
C LYS A 119 -2.85 -11.42 -17.42
N GLU A 120 -2.47 -10.30 -18.02
CA GLU A 120 -2.51 -8.97 -17.38
C GLU A 120 -3.95 -8.57 -16.99
N ASN A 121 -4.94 -8.83 -17.85
CA ASN A 121 -6.34 -8.54 -17.55
C ASN A 121 -6.87 -9.38 -16.37
N GLU A 122 -6.47 -10.65 -16.27
CA GLU A 122 -6.81 -11.52 -15.14
C GLU A 122 -6.19 -11.00 -13.84
N LEU A 123 -4.93 -10.53 -13.90
CA LEU A 123 -4.26 -9.91 -12.76
C LEU A 123 -5.01 -8.66 -12.28
N PHE A 124 -5.45 -7.80 -13.20
CA PHE A 124 -6.20 -6.59 -12.83
C PHE A 124 -7.56 -6.89 -12.22
N ILE A 125 -8.26 -7.92 -12.71
CA ILE A 125 -9.50 -8.41 -12.10
C ILE A 125 -9.23 -8.84 -10.65
N LEU A 126 -8.24 -9.71 -10.42
CA LEU A 126 -7.90 -10.18 -9.08
C LEU A 126 -7.41 -9.06 -8.14
N ILE A 127 -6.75 -8.03 -8.68
CA ILE A 127 -6.38 -6.85 -7.89
C ILE A 127 -7.64 -6.10 -7.44
N ASN A 128 -8.64 -5.92 -8.31
CA ASN A 128 -9.88 -5.25 -7.96
C ASN A 128 -10.72 -6.09 -6.98
N GLU A 129 -10.93 -7.37 -7.27
CA GLU A 129 -11.67 -8.30 -6.39
C GLU A 129 -11.01 -8.40 -5.01
N GLY A 130 -9.67 -8.48 -4.99
CA GLY A 130 -8.91 -8.52 -3.74
C GLY A 130 -9.09 -7.25 -2.90
N PHE A 131 -9.17 -6.07 -3.53
CA PHE A 131 -9.46 -4.80 -2.84
C PHE A 131 -10.88 -4.78 -2.27
N GLU A 132 -11.88 -5.17 -3.07
CA GLU A 132 -13.29 -5.20 -2.69
C GLU A 132 -13.58 -6.26 -1.61
N SER A 133 -12.76 -7.31 -1.52
CA SER A 133 -12.88 -8.35 -0.49
C SER A 133 -12.44 -7.91 0.91
N ILE A 134 -11.82 -6.73 1.04
CA ILE A 134 -11.38 -6.20 2.33
C ILE A 134 -12.56 -5.50 3.00
N THR A 135 -13.00 -6.07 4.11
CA THR A 135 -14.17 -5.57 4.85
C THR A 135 -13.78 -4.56 5.91
N GLU A 136 -14.76 -3.79 6.38
CA GLU A 136 -14.61 -2.94 7.57
C GLU A 136 -14.08 -3.74 8.78
N ASN A 137 -14.59 -4.95 9.00
CA ASN A 137 -14.17 -5.82 10.10
C ASN A 137 -12.68 -6.20 10.01
N ASP A 138 -12.17 -6.42 8.79
CA ASP A 138 -10.75 -6.65 8.57
C ASP A 138 -9.94 -5.41 8.94
N CYS A 139 -10.28 -4.24 8.39
CA CYS A 139 -9.59 -2.98 8.66
C CYS A 139 -9.57 -2.63 10.15
N ASN A 140 -10.71 -2.78 10.82
CA ASN A 140 -10.82 -2.57 12.25
C ASN A 140 -9.95 -3.56 13.03
N GLY A 141 -9.95 -4.84 12.63
CA GLY A 141 -9.06 -5.87 13.19
C GLY A 141 -7.58 -5.53 13.05
N PHE A 142 -7.15 -5.05 11.89
CA PHE A 142 -5.76 -4.66 11.64
C PHE A 142 -5.35 -3.45 12.49
N ILE A 143 -6.22 -2.45 12.63
CA ILE A 143 -5.96 -1.31 13.53
C ILE A 143 -5.89 -1.75 14.99
N ARG A 144 -6.79 -2.63 15.46
CA ARG A 144 -6.71 -3.17 16.82
C ARG A 144 -5.40 -3.91 17.07
N ASN A 145 -4.94 -4.70 16.10
CA ASN A 145 -3.66 -5.38 16.17
C ASN A 145 -2.49 -4.39 16.26
N MET A 146 -2.50 -3.34 15.45
CA MET A 146 -1.51 -2.25 15.53
C MET A 146 -1.52 -1.57 16.91
N LEU A 147 -2.70 -1.25 17.47
CA LEU A 147 -2.83 -0.60 18.78
C LEU A 147 -2.29 -1.47 19.92
N HIS A 148 -2.42 -2.79 19.83
CA HIS A 148 -1.79 -3.73 20.75
C HIS A 148 -0.26 -3.57 20.76
N TYR A 149 0.37 -3.44 19.59
CA TYR A 149 1.81 -3.18 19.51
C TYR A 149 2.21 -1.78 19.99
N VAL A 150 1.37 -0.76 19.77
CA VAL A 150 1.60 0.59 20.32
C VAL A 150 1.66 0.55 21.85
N ALA A 151 0.71 -0.13 22.49
CA ALA A 151 0.68 -0.28 23.95
C ALA A 151 1.95 -0.94 24.49
N LYS A 152 2.40 -2.03 23.84
CA LYS A 152 3.66 -2.71 24.18
C LYS A 152 4.90 -1.82 23.98
N SER A 153 4.93 -1.05 22.89
CA SER A 153 6.03 -0.13 22.58
C SER A 153 6.17 0.95 23.66
N LEU A 154 5.03 1.50 24.14
CA LEU A 154 5.01 2.48 25.24
C LEU A 154 5.51 1.89 26.55
N GLN A 155 5.32 0.58 26.75
CA GLN A 155 5.79 -0.16 27.92
C GLN A 155 7.25 -0.64 27.81
N LYS A 156 7.94 -0.31 26.70
CA LYS A 156 9.31 -0.74 26.38
C LYS A 156 9.48 -2.27 26.32
N GLU A 157 8.42 -2.99 25.99
CA GLU A 157 8.50 -4.44 25.77
C GLU A 157 9.20 -4.74 24.44
N LEU A 158 9.99 -5.83 24.40
CA LEU A 158 10.54 -6.34 23.14
C LEU A 158 9.40 -6.94 22.30
N ILE A 159 9.24 -6.43 21.09
CA ILE A 159 8.26 -6.90 20.13
C ILE A 159 8.92 -7.97 19.26
N HIS A 160 8.42 -9.20 19.34
CA HIS A 160 8.81 -10.34 18.50
C HIS A 160 7.75 -10.61 17.43
#